data_AF-A0A382TWU2-F1
#
_entry.id   AF-A0A382TWU2-F1
#
_cell.length_a   1.000
_cell.length_b   1.000
_cell.length_c   1.000
_cell.angle_alpha   90.00
_cell.angle_beta   90.00
_cell.angle_gamma   90.00
#
_symmetry.space_group_name_H-M   'P 1'
#
loop_
_entity.id
_entity.type
_entity.pdbx_description
1 polymer ?
#
loop_
_entity_poly.entity_id
_entity_poly.type
_entity_poly.pdbx_seq_one_letter_code
_entity_poly.pdbx_strand_id
1 'polypeptide(L)'
;MHRKSLTLATHATLAFGVIFLAACSQGANPAAQFQAHDIADFSGYAVAVADFNNDGRLDVMANSLGMSEVSWYENPTWERHVIVEGVSSVVNQAMADINGDGIPEVAYQSQFAMQAENSEGLNWIAMSQGDPTMPWTTQQID
;
A
#
# COMPACT_ATOMS: atom_id res chain seq x y z
N MET A 1 63.52 62.82 10.71
CA MET A 1 63.30 63.41 9.37
C MET A 1 63.05 62.27 8.39
N HIS A 2 61.79 61.96 8.09
CA HIS A 2 61.16 62.22 6.77
C HIS A 2 61.77 61.45 5.58
N ARG A 3 61.12 60.36 5.14
CA ARG A 3 60.16 60.34 4.01
C ARG A 3 59.61 58.94 3.74
N LYS A 4 58.32 58.91 3.38
CA LYS A 4 57.56 57.77 2.86
C LYS A 4 58.00 57.43 1.43
N SER A 5 57.89 56.17 1.03
CA SER A 5 57.45 55.81 -0.33
C SER A 5 56.75 54.45 -0.31
N LEU A 6 55.49 54.43 -0.76
CA LEU A 6 54.72 53.22 -1.10
C LEU A 6 54.92 52.95 -2.59
N THR A 7 55.07 51.68 -2.99
CA THR A 7 54.40 51.20 -4.21
C THR A 7 54.15 49.70 -4.09
N LEU A 8 52.87 49.33 -4.10
CA LEU A 8 52.39 47.95 -4.21
C LEU A 8 52.22 47.67 -5.71
N ALA A 9 52.85 46.61 -6.22
CA ALA A 9 52.54 46.05 -7.53
C ALA A 9 52.44 44.54 -7.40
N THR A 10 51.22 44.11 -7.11
CA THR A 10 50.74 42.73 -7.07
C THR A 10 51.06 42.04 -8.40
N HIS A 11 51.84 40.96 -8.38
CA HIS A 11 51.86 39.99 -9.47
C HIS A 11 51.34 38.68 -8.90
N ALA A 12 50.18 38.28 -9.41
CA ALA A 12 49.48 37.07 -9.02
C ALA A 12 50.32 35.84 -9.37
N THR A 13 50.65 35.04 -8.35
CA THR A 13 51.22 33.72 -8.54
C THR A 13 50.17 32.85 -9.22
N LEU A 14 50.46 32.31 -10.41
CA LEU A 14 49.68 31.22 -10.99
C LEU A 14 49.87 30.00 -10.08
N ALA A 15 48.90 29.75 -9.19
CA ALA A 15 48.76 28.46 -8.55
C ALA A 15 48.23 27.48 -9.61
N PHE A 16 49.02 26.46 -9.94
CA PHE A 16 48.51 25.27 -10.63
C PHE A 16 47.42 24.67 -9.73
N GLY A 17 46.16 24.94 -10.10
CA GLY A 17 45.01 24.31 -9.45
C GLY A 17 45.06 22.81 -9.73
N VAL A 18 45.38 22.03 -8.71
CA VAL A 18 45.06 20.60 -8.72
C VAL A 18 43.54 20.52 -8.65
N ILE A 19 42.91 20.32 -9.81
CA ILE A 19 41.50 19.95 -9.86
C ILE A 19 41.43 18.53 -9.29
N PHE A 20 41.09 18.41 -8.01
CA PHE A 20 40.50 17.18 -7.51
C PHE A 20 39.16 17.04 -8.21
N LEU A 21 39.09 16.20 -9.23
CA LEU A 21 37.85 15.56 -9.62
C LEU A 21 37.40 14.76 -8.40
N ALA A 22 36.54 15.35 -7.58
CA ALA A 22 35.70 14.58 -6.68
C ALA A 22 34.84 13.69 -7.59
N ALA A 23 35.29 12.46 -7.82
CA ALA A 23 34.42 11.43 -8.33
C ALA A 23 33.30 11.33 -7.29
N CYS A 24 32.12 11.86 -7.61
CA CYS A 24 30.92 11.51 -6.89
C CYS A 24 30.82 9.99 -6.99
N SER A 25 31.14 9.28 -5.92
CA SER A 25 30.66 7.92 -5.75
C SER A 25 29.15 8.07 -5.71
N GLN A 26 28.49 7.86 -6.85
CA GLN A 26 27.09 7.52 -6.84
C GLN A 26 27.05 6.24 -6.01
N GLY A 27 26.68 6.37 -4.72
CA GLY A 27 26.45 5.22 -3.87
C GLY A 27 25.41 4.40 -4.61
N ALA A 28 25.81 3.26 -5.15
CA ALA A 28 24.87 2.33 -5.75
C ALA A 28 23.88 2.00 -4.64
N ASN A 29 22.63 2.47 -4.77
CA ASN A 29 21.58 1.99 -3.89
C ASN A 29 21.55 0.47 -4.08
N PRO A 30 21.86 -0.33 -3.04
CA PRO A 30 21.77 -1.77 -3.19
C PRO A 30 20.36 -2.10 -3.65
N ALA A 31 20.24 -2.95 -4.66
CA ALA A 31 18.95 -3.39 -5.14
C ALA A 31 18.15 -3.95 -3.94
N ALA A 32 16.87 -3.58 -3.85
CA ALA A 32 15.99 -4.13 -2.83
C ALA A 32 16.03 -5.66 -2.88
N GLN A 33 16.20 -6.29 -1.72
CA GLN A 33 16.06 -7.73 -1.59
C GLN A 33 14.60 -8.05 -1.30
N PHE A 34 14.01 -8.91 -2.11
CA PHE A 34 12.64 -9.36 -1.93
C PHE A 34 12.65 -10.77 -1.35
N GLN A 35 11.92 -10.97 -0.27
CA GLN A 35 11.62 -12.27 0.30
C GLN A 35 10.14 -12.56 0.07
N ALA A 36 9.84 -13.71 -0.52
CA ALA A 36 8.47 -14.16 -0.67
C ALA A 36 7.92 -14.68 0.67
N HIS A 37 6.67 -14.34 0.96
CA HIS A 37 5.89 -14.87 2.06
C HIS A 37 4.54 -15.30 1.51
N ASP A 38 4.18 -16.57 1.69
CA ASP A 38 2.88 -17.08 1.28
C ASP A 38 1.85 -16.66 2.33
N ILE A 39 0.81 -15.95 1.88
CA ILE A 39 -0.28 -15.45 2.74
C ILE A 39 -1.50 -16.39 2.64
N ALA A 40 -1.86 -16.79 1.42
CA ALA A 40 -2.96 -17.69 1.14
C ALA A 40 -2.78 -18.41 -0.20
N ASP A 41 -3.42 -19.57 -0.37
CA ASP A 41 -3.33 -20.41 -1.57
C ASP A 41 -4.72 -20.66 -2.19
N PHE A 42 -5.05 -19.86 -3.20
CA PHE A 42 -6.27 -20.00 -4.01
C PHE A 42 -6.11 -19.28 -5.36
N SER A 43 -7.08 -19.49 -6.26
CA SER A 43 -7.13 -18.80 -7.56
C SER A 43 -7.58 -17.34 -7.39
N GLY A 44 -6.66 -16.46 -6.98
CA GLY A 44 -6.96 -15.05 -6.70
C GLY A 44 -7.42 -14.26 -7.93
N TYR A 45 -8.28 -13.27 -7.70
CA TYR A 45 -8.78 -12.34 -8.72
C TYR A 45 -8.31 -10.91 -8.46
N ALA A 46 -8.57 -10.37 -7.26
CA ALA A 46 -8.09 -9.05 -6.86
C ALA A 46 -7.52 -9.06 -5.44
N VAL A 47 -6.59 -8.14 -5.20
CA VAL A 47 -5.95 -7.91 -3.89
C VAL A 47 -5.93 -6.42 -3.58
N ALA A 48 -6.11 -6.08 -2.31
CA ALA A 48 -5.98 -4.73 -1.78
C ALA A 48 -5.43 -4.79 -0.35
N VAL A 49 -5.02 -3.64 0.19
CA VAL A 49 -4.42 -3.55 1.52
C VAL A 49 -5.07 -2.42 2.33
N ALA A 50 -5.20 -2.64 3.63
CA ALA A 50 -5.71 -1.68 4.60
C ALA A 50 -5.20 -2.09 6.00
N ASP A 51 -5.21 -1.18 6.96
CA ASP A 51 -4.92 -1.50 8.37
C ASP A 51 -6.27 -1.75 9.06
N PHE A 52 -6.68 -3.00 9.21
CA PHE A 52 -8.01 -3.36 9.73
C PHE A 52 -8.07 -3.34 11.25
N ASN A 53 -6.94 -3.64 11.92
CA ASN A 53 -6.86 -3.72 13.37
C ASN A 53 -6.22 -2.48 14.03
N ASN A 54 -5.88 -1.47 13.23
CA ASN A 54 -5.29 -0.19 13.64
C ASN A 54 -3.96 -0.37 14.41
N ASP A 55 -3.15 -1.35 14.01
CA ASP A 55 -1.85 -1.63 14.61
C ASP A 55 -0.68 -0.92 13.88
N GLY A 56 -0.97 -0.20 12.80
CA GLY A 56 -0.02 0.50 11.96
C GLY A 56 0.63 -0.36 10.88
N ARG A 57 0.20 -1.62 10.72
CA ARG A 57 0.64 -2.53 9.66
C ARG A 57 -0.48 -2.68 8.64
N LEU A 58 -0.08 -2.72 7.38
CA LEU A 58 -1.03 -3.05 6.33
C LEU A 58 -1.28 -4.56 6.32
N ASP A 59 -2.55 -4.90 6.41
CA ASP A 59 -3.11 -6.22 6.20
C ASP A 59 -3.48 -6.42 4.73
N VAL A 60 -3.82 -7.66 4.38
CA VAL A 60 -4.14 -8.04 2.99
C VAL A 60 -5.58 -8.50 2.90
N MET A 61 -6.33 -7.96 1.95
CA MET A 61 -7.62 -8.48 1.52
C MET A 61 -7.47 -9.03 0.11
N ALA A 62 -7.82 -10.30 -0.09
CA ALA A 62 -7.73 -10.96 -1.38
C ALA A 62 -8.98 -11.79 -1.65
N ASN A 63 -9.46 -11.77 -2.88
CA ASN A 63 -10.71 -12.44 -3.26
C ASN A 63 -10.51 -13.38 -4.46
N SER A 64 -11.54 -14.19 -4.72
CA SER A 64 -11.60 -15.09 -5.86
C SER A 64 -13.04 -15.21 -6.34
N LEU A 65 -13.21 -15.45 -7.65
CA LEU A 65 -14.50 -15.85 -8.21
C LEU A 65 -15.03 -17.17 -7.61
N GLY A 66 -14.12 -18.04 -7.14
CA GLY A 66 -14.46 -19.34 -6.57
C GLY A 66 -14.65 -19.35 -5.05
N MET A 67 -14.41 -18.23 -4.36
CA MET A 67 -14.62 -18.12 -2.91
C MET A 67 -16.07 -17.76 -2.60
N SER A 68 -16.59 -18.31 -1.50
CA SER A 68 -17.95 -18.06 -1.04
C SER A 68 -18.02 -17.03 0.11
N GLU A 69 -17.07 -16.11 0.13
CA GLU A 69 -16.84 -15.21 1.26
C GLU A 69 -16.04 -13.98 0.85
N VAL A 70 -16.01 -13.00 1.77
CA VAL A 70 -15.06 -11.89 1.78
C VAL A 70 -14.23 -12.01 3.05
N SER A 71 -12.90 -11.95 2.94
CA SER A 71 -11.99 -12.10 4.08
C SER A 71 -10.73 -11.25 3.95
N TRP A 72 -10.08 -10.99 5.08
CA TRP A 72 -8.78 -10.32 5.18
C TRP A 72 -7.79 -11.17 5.99
N TYR A 73 -6.50 -10.85 5.87
CA TYR A 73 -5.37 -11.60 6.42
C TYR A 73 -4.47 -10.66 7.22
N GLU A 74 -4.34 -10.93 8.52
CA GLU A 74 -3.71 -10.05 9.50
C GLU A 74 -2.18 -10.12 9.49
N ASN A 75 -1.51 -8.98 9.36
CA ASN A 75 -0.05 -8.91 9.46
C ASN A 75 0.39 -8.95 10.94
N PRO A 76 1.39 -9.77 11.35
CA PRO A 76 2.28 -10.61 10.55
C PRO A 76 1.93 -12.11 10.55
N THR A 77 0.87 -12.52 11.25
CA THR A 77 0.51 -13.94 11.42
C THR A 77 -0.14 -14.52 10.17
N TRP A 78 -0.67 -13.66 9.31
CA TRP A 78 -1.57 -13.94 8.20
C TRP A 78 -2.81 -14.72 8.63
N GLU A 79 -3.25 -14.48 9.87
CA GLU A 79 -4.52 -15.03 10.37
C GLU A 79 -5.68 -14.51 9.52
N ARG A 80 -6.54 -15.43 9.09
CA ARG A 80 -7.67 -15.12 8.21
C ARG A 80 -8.90 -14.75 9.04
N HIS A 81 -9.46 -13.59 8.75
CA HIS A 81 -10.69 -13.06 9.34
C HIS A 81 -11.78 -12.94 8.27
N VAL A 82 -12.95 -13.54 8.53
CA VAL A 82 -14.08 -13.54 7.58
C VAL A 82 -14.99 -12.36 7.87
N ILE A 83 -15.20 -11.51 6.86
CA ILE A 83 -16.08 -10.34 6.91
C ILE A 83 -17.53 -10.76 6.68
N VAL A 84 -17.76 -11.53 5.61
CA VAL A 84 -19.09 -12.03 5.24
C VAL A 84 -18.97 -13.39 4.55
N GLU A 85 -19.93 -14.27 4.84
CA GLU A 85 -20.08 -15.58 4.20
C GLU A 85 -21.26 -15.58 3.22
N GLY A 86 -21.32 -16.59 2.36
CA GLY A 86 -22.48 -16.82 1.49
C GLY A 86 -22.58 -15.87 0.30
N VAL A 87 -21.51 -15.13 0.00
CA VAL A 87 -21.39 -14.36 -1.24
C VAL A 87 -20.76 -15.23 -2.33
N SER A 88 -20.83 -14.82 -3.59
CA SER A 88 -20.19 -15.54 -4.69
C SER A 88 -19.67 -14.57 -5.75
N SER A 89 -18.70 -15.02 -6.55
CA SER A 89 -18.14 -14.26 -7.67
C SER A 89 -17.67 -12.85 -7.27
N VAL A 90 -16.91 -12.76 -6.17
CA VAL A 90 -16.38 -11.48 -5.67
C VAL A 90 -15.25 -11.00 -6.57
N VAL A 91 -15.27 -9.72 -6.97
CA VAL A 91 -14.31 -9.16 -7.94
C VAL A 91 -13.60 -7.91 -7.47
N ASN A 92 -14.29 -6.77 -7.42
CA ASN A 92 -13.69 -5.49 -7.05
C ASN A 92 -13.92 -5.22 -5.58
N GLN A 93 -12.97 -4.51 -4.97
CA GLN A 93 -13.09 -4.01 -3.61
C GLN A 93 -12.43 -2.65 -3.46
N ALA A 94 -12.96 -1.85 -2.54
CA ALA A 94 -12.39 -0.58 -2.10
C ALA A 94 -12.57 -0.47 -0.58
N MET A 95 -11.61 0.16 0.08
CA MET A 95 -11.58 0.27 1.53
C MET A 95 -11.32 1.71 1.95
N ALA A 96 -12.08 2.19 2.94
CA ALA A 96 -11.90 3.49 3.57
C ALA A 96 -12.63 3.51 4.91
N ASP A 97 -12.02 4.11 5.93
CA ASP A 97 -12.73 4.47 7.15
C ASP A 97 -13.67 5.64 6.85
N ILE A 98 -14.97 5.34 6.70
CA ILE A 98 -15.99 6.35 6.37
C ILE A 98 -16.83 6.73 7.59
N ASN A 99 -16.79 5.93 8.66
CA ASN A 99 -17.56 6.14 9.88
C ASN A 99 -16.75 6.81 11.00
N GLY A 100 -15.41 6.82 10.90
CA GLY A 100 -14.47 7.43 11.83
C GLY A 100 -14.10 6.59 13.06
N ASP A 101 -14.33 5.27 13.05
CA ASP A 101 -14.02 4.35 14.15
C ASP A 101 -12.59 3.80 14.10
N GLY A 102 -11.85 4.10 13.03
CA GLY A 102 -10.48 3.64 12.81
C GLY A 102 -10.38 2.24 12.18
N ILE A 103 -11.50 1.62 11.80
CA ILE A 103 -11.56 0.35 11.05
C ILE A 103 -12.11 0.67 9.65
N PRO A 104 -11.36 0.40 8.57
CA PRO A 104 -11.84 0.67 7.22
C PRO A 104 -13.10 -0.13 6.86
N GLU A 105 -14.15 0.55 6.40
CA GLU A 105 -15.27 -0.11 5.72
C GLU A 105 -14.82 -0.73 4.40
N VAL A 106 -15.53 -1.77 3.97
CA VAL A 106 -15.25 -2.50 2.74
C VAL A 106 -16.43 -2.35 1.78
N ALA A 107 -16.19 -1.68 0.65
CA ALA A 107 -17.07 -1.77 -0.51
C ALA A 107 -16.62 -2.92 -1.39
N TYR A 108 -17.53 -3.81 -1.80
CA TYR A 108 -17.19 -4.96 -2.65
C TYR A 108 -18.29 -5.28 -3.67
N GLN A 109 -17.90 -5.94 -4.76
CA GLN A 109 -18.81 -6.43 -5.79
C GLN A 109 -18.95 -7.95 -5.73
N SER A 110 -20.17 -8.46 -5.88
CA SER A 110 -20.48 -9.88 -5.94
C SER A 110 -21.43 -10.21 -7.10
N GLN A 111 -21.67 -11.50 -7.32
CA GLN A 111 -22.53 -12.00 -8.40
C GLN A 111 -22.09 -11.53 -9.79
N PHE A 112 -20.77 -11.38 -9.98
CA PHE A 112 -20.18 -11.06 -11.27
C PHE A 112 -20.20 -12.27 -12.21
N ALA A 113 -20.50 -12.02 -13.48
CA ALA A 113 -20.24 -12.95 -14.57
C ALA A 113 -19.60 -12.25 -15.77
N MET A 114 -18.76 -12.98 -16.51
CA MET A 114 -18.11 -12.47 -17.73
C MET A 114 -19.12 -12.10 -18.83
N GLN A 115 -20.29 -12.74 -18.83
CA GLN A 115 -21.38 -12.46 -19.75
C GLN A 115 -22.39 -11.58 -19.03
N ALA A 116 -22.63 -10.37 -19.54
CA ALA A 116 -23.48 -9.37 -18.89
C ALA A 116 -24.90 -9.88 -18.59
N GLU A 117 -25.48 -10.69 -19.47
CA GLU A 117 -26.81 -11.28 -19.28
C GLU A 117 -26.91 -12.24 -18.08
N ASN A 118 -25.77 -12.74 -17.58
CA ASN A 118 -25.69 -13.63 -16.44
C ASN A 118 -25.05 -12.96 -15.20
N SER A 119 -24.78 -11.65 -15.27
CA SER A 119 -24.11 -10.90 -14.21
C SER A 119 -25.10 -10.00 -13.52
N GLU A 120 -25.44 -10.32 -12.26
CA GLU A 120 -26.23 -9.39 -11.44
C GLU A 120 -25.38 -8.18 -11.04
N GLY A 121 -24.08 -8.38 -10.75
CA GLY A 121 -23.13 -7.30 -10.51
C GLY A 121 -23.49 -6.43 -9.31
N LEU A 122 -23.79 -7.06 -8.17
CA LEU A 122 -24.26 -6.36 -6.98
C LEU A 122 -23.13 -5.63 -6.27
N ASN A 123 -23.39 -4.40 -5.82
CA ASN A 123 -22.48 -3.59 -5.03
C ASN A 123 -22.92 -3.57 -3.58
N TRP A 124 -21.96 -3.75 -2.68
CA TRP A 124 -22.19 -3.84 -1.24
C TRP A 124 -21.26 -2.92 -0.47
N ILE A 125 -21.68 -2.54 0.73
CA ILE A 125 -20.81 -2.01 1.77
C ILE A 125 -20.89 -2.89 3.03
N ALA A 126 -19.76 -3.21 3.63
CA ALA A 126 -19.63 -3.96 4.87
C ALA A 126 -19.02 -3.08 5.97
N MET A 127 -19.53 -3.20 7.20
CA MET A 127 -19.11 -2.42 8.39
C MET A 127 -18.81 -3.33 9.58
N SER A 128 -17.65 -3.16 10.23
CA SER A 128 -17.11 -4.02 11.30
C SER A 128 -17.88 -4.04 12.62
N GLN A 129 -18.70 -3.02 12.88
CA GLN A 129 -19.35 -2.82 14.18
C GLN A 129 -18.37 -2.65 15.36
N GLY A 130 -17.16 -2.17 15.08
CA GLY A 130 -16.14 -1.85 16.09
C GLY A 130 -15.19 -3.00 16.44
N ASP A 131 -15.37 -4.19 15.87
CA ASP A 131 -14.42 -5.31 15.97
C ASP A 131 -14.18 -5.92 14.57
N PRO A 132 -12.99 -5.75 13.97
CA PRO A 132 -12.71 -6.21 12.62
C PRO A 132 -12.63 -7.74 12.50
N THR A 133 -12.58 -8.46 13.63
CA THR A 133 -12.46 -9.93 13.70
C THR A 133 -13.81 -10.65 13.79
N MET A 134 -14.88 -9.92 14.08
CA MET A 134 -16.24 -10.45 14.14
C MET A 134 -16.94 -10.27 12.78
N PRO A 135 -18.03 -11.01 12.46
CA PRO A 135 -18.76 -10.82 11.20
C PRO A 135 -19.34 -9.41 11.03
N TRP A 136 -19.31 -8.89 9.79
CA TRP A 136 -19.66 -7.51 9.49
C TRP A 136 -21.11 -7.38 9.06
N THR A 137 -21.71 -6.21 9.31
CA THR A 137 -23.04 -5.88 8.76
C THR A 137 -22.88 -5.41 7.33
N THR A 138 -23.70 -5.95 6.42
CA THR A 138 -23.66 -5.59 4.99
C THR A 138 -24.93 -4.88 4.54
N GLN A 139 -24.77 -3.93 3.63
CA GLN A 139 -25.87 -3.27 2.92
C GLN A 139 -25.59 -3.30 1.41
N GLN A 140 -26.57 -3.74 0.61
CA GLN A 140 -26.53 -3.58 -0.85
C GLN A 140 -26.77 -2.10 -1.20
N ILE A 141 -25.97 -1.58 -2.11
CA ILE A 141 -26.01 -0.16 -2.54
C ILE A 141 -26.37 0.01 -4.02
N ASP A 142 -26.28 -1.05 -4.82
CA ASP A 142 -26.76 -1.16 -6.20
C ASP A 142 -26.93 -2.65 -6.53
#